data_AF-A0A946VM59-F1
#
_entry.id   AF-A0A946VM59-F1
#
_cell.length_a   1.000
_cell.length_b   1.000
_cell.length_c   1.000
_cell.angle_alpha   90.00
_cell.angle_beta   90.00
_cell.angle_gamma   90.00
#
_symmetry.space_group_name_H-M   'P 1'
#
loop_
_entity.id
_entity.type
_entity.pdbx_description
1 polymer ?
#
loop_
_entity_poly.entity_id
_entity_poly.type
_entity_poly.pdbx_seq_one_letter_code
_entity_poly.pdbx_strand_id
1 'polypeptide(L)'
;MMIVLAGLAVIISTPILPALRLPDGWLASQAALVMTSGAALAILGIFLRQRWQISGWLFSLALFGQGCALQLIFAPNYGIYQHYLALTDIVYSWRALCLALVMMHGLTVAWLYRKHATADFQRLKALLGTGKGLLLILMLLYACILFSTEGLQYGFGVWMVAWTGVFGGLNLLLAVRAIPQNNLDDIRQWAGNWLEGPGSERRNCWLPRIIALWVILVSALIAGWVYEGIPHISDSIAYLFQAKYFSAGLLYLPPPPDAASFHLSHLINDNGKWYGYGFPGWPSLLALGVLAGKHVTCRNIHPACAYPVTLPI
;
A
#
# COMPACT_ATOMS: atom_id res chain seq x y z
N MET A 1 6.90 -20.42 -26.17
CA MET A 1 5.46 -20.45 -26.47
C MET A 1 4.69 -21.38 -25.53
N MET A 2 5.07 -22.66 -25.38
CA MET A 2 4.36 -23.59 -24.48
C MET A 2 4.20 -23.10 -23.03
N ILE A 3 5.27 -22.56 -22.42
CA ILE A 3 5.21 -22.04 -21.04
C ILE A 3 4.26 -20.85 -20.91
N VAL A 4 4.20 -19.99 -21.94
CA VAL A 4 3.27 -18.84 -21.98
C VAL A 4 1.83 -19.35 -22.03
N LEU A 5 1.55 -20.29 -22.93
CA LEU A 5 0.22 -20.89 -23.05
C LEU A 5 -0.21 -21.60 -21.77
N ALA A 6 0.71 -22.30 -21.09
CA ALA A 6 0.44 -22.91 -19.80
C ALA A 6 0.10 -21.86 -18.74
N GLY A 7 0.87 -20.77 -18.64
CA GLY A 7 0.59 -19.67 -17.71
C GLY A 7 -0.78 -19.01 -17.98
N LEU A 8 -1.10 -18.73 -19.24
CA LEU A 8 -2.40 -18.18 -19.64
C LEU A 8 -3.55 -19.15 -19.36
N ALA A 9 -3.37 -20.44 -19.63
CA ALA A 9 -4.37 -21.46 -19.33
C ALA A 9 -4.68 -21.53 -17.83
N VAL A 10 -3.67 -21.42 -16.97
CA VAL A 10 -3.86 -21.35 -15.50
C VAL A 10 -4.68 -20.13 -15.11
N ILE A 11 -4.37 -18.94 -15.64
CA ILE A 11 -5.12 -17.70 -15.33
C ILE A 11 -6.58 -17.83 -15.78
N ILE A 12 -6.82 -18.29 -17.01
CA ILE A 12 -8.16 -18.38 -17.62
C ILE A 12 -9.01 -19.45 -16.92
N SER A 13 -8.42 -20.58 -16.52
CA SER A 13 -9.14 -21.67 -15.85
C SER A 13 -9.44 -21.37 -14.37
N THR A 14 -8.62 -20.56 -13.69
CA THR A 14 -8.79 -20.25 -12.27
C THR A 14 -10.22 -19.81 -11.88
N PRO A 15 -10.85 -18.83 -12.56
CA PRO A 15 -12.21 -18.42 -12.21
C PRO A 15 -13.29 -19.47 -12.51
N ILE A 16 -12.98 -20.51 -13.28
CA ILE A 16 -13.93 -21.56 -13.67
C ILE A 16 -13.91 -22.73 -12.66
N LEU A 17 -12.80 -22.91 -11.94
CA LEU A 17 -12.61 -24.04 -11.03
C LEU A 17 -13.48 -23.91 -9.76
N PRO A 18 -14.42 -24.84 -9.51
CA PRO A 18 -15.28 -24.79 -8.33
C PRO A 18 -14.50 -24.85 -7.01
N ALA A 19 -13.37 -25.56 -6.98
CA ALA A 19 -12.50 -25.70 -5.80
C ALA A 19 -11.85 -24.36 -5.37
N LEU A 20 -11.82 -23.36 -6.24
CA LEU A 20 -11.27 -22.03 -5.97
C LEU A 20 -12.35 -20.96 -5.79
N ARG A 21 -13.61 -21.39 -5.61
CA ARG A 21 -14.75 -20.51 -5.34
C ARG A 21 -15.30 -20.75 -3.93
N LEU A 22 -15.72 -19.65 -3.31
CA LEU A 22 -16.49 -19.65 -2.08
C LEU A 22 -17.96 -20.00 -2.37
N PRO A 23 -18.74 -20.41 -1.35
CA PRO A 23 -20.15 -20.75 -1.51
C PRO A 23 -21.04 -19.63 -2.08
N ASP A 24 -20.62 -18.37 -1.90
CA ASP A 24 -21.28 -17.17 -2.43
C ASP A 24 -20.87 -16.83 -3.88
N GLY A 25 -20.04 -17.68 -4.50
CA GLY A 25 -19.58 -17.54 -5.88
C GLY A 25 -18.34 -16.67 -6.05
N TRP A 26 -17.85 -15.99 -5.01
CA TRP A 26 -16.61 -15.22 -5.05
C TRP A 26 -15.37 -16.11 -5.14
N LEU A 27 -14.25 -15.57 -5.63
CA LEU A 27 -12.99 -16.31 -5.67
C LEU A 27 -12.42 -16.44 -4.25
N ALA A 28 -12.02 -17.67 -3.90
CA ALA A 28 -11.31 -17.94 -2.67
C ALA A 28 -9.89 -17.38 -2.72
N SER A 29 -9.24 -17.13 -1.57
CA SER A 29 -7.91 -16.53 -1.52
C SER A 29 -6.86 -17.33 -2.30
N GLN A 30 -7.01 -18.65 -2.38
CA GLN A 30 -6.14 -19.56 -3.12
C GLN A 30 -6.14 -19.25 -4.63
N ALA A 31 -7.24 -18.72 -5.18
CA ALA A 31 -7.31 -18.29 -6.56
C ALA A 31 -6.24 -17.24 -6.88
N ALA A 32 -5.96 -16.31 -5.95
CA ALA A 32 -4.93 -15.30 -6.14
C ALA A 32 -3.53 -15.92 -6.28
N LEU A 33 -3.20 -16.96 -5.49
CA LEU A 33 -1.94 -17.67 -5.62
C LEU A 33 -1.83 -18.38 -6.98
N VAL A 34 -2.91 -19.04 -7.43
CA VAL A 34 -2.92 -19.74 -8.73
C VAL A 34 -2.79 -18.74 -9.88
N MET A 35 -3.52 -17.63 -9.84
CA MET A 35 -3.44 -16.58 -10.87
C MET A 35 -2.06 -15.92 -10.93
N THR A 36 -1.49 -15.56 -9.78
CA THR A 36 -0.14 -14.97 -9.72
C THR A 36 0.92 -15.97 -10.18
N SER A 37 0.76 -17.26 -9.89
CA SER A 37 1.64 -18.32 -10.41
C SER A 37 1.52 -18.46 -11.93
N GLY A 38 0.31 -18.45 -12.47
CA GLY A 38 0.06 -18.49 -13.92
C GLY A 38 0.66 -17.28 -14.64
N ALA A 39 0.52 -16.08 -14.06
CA ALA A 39 1.11 -14.85 -14.59
C ALA A 39 2.64 -14.86 -14.49
N ALA A 40 3.21 -15.37 -13.41
CA ALA A 40 4.67 -15.54 -13.28
C ALA A 40 5.20 -16.52 -14.35
N LEU A 41 4.50 -17.63 -14.61
CA LEU A 41 4.86 -18.55 -15.69
C LEU A 41 4.75 -17.90 -17.06
N ALA A 42 3.71 -17.11 -17.32
CA ALA A 42 3.56 -16.40 -18.58
C ALA A 42 4.71 -15.41 -18.81
N ILE A 43 5.07 -14.61 -17.81
CA ILE A 43 6.20 -13.67 -17.84
C ILE A 43 7.51 -14.42 -18.10
N LEU A 44 7.79 -15.50 -17.36
CA LEU A 44 8.96 -16.36 -17.60
C LEU A 44 8.99 -16.86 -19.05
N GLY A 45 7.87 -17.36 -19.56
CA GLY A 45 7.77 -17.90 -20.91
C GLY A 45 7.99 -16.86 -22.01
N ILE A 46 7.54 -15.61 -21.80
CA ILE A 46 7.73 -14.48 -22.73
C ILE A 46 9.22 -14.13 -22.81
N PHE A 47 9.90 -14.07 -21.67
CA PHE A 47 11.28 -13.58 -21.58
C PHE A 47 12.36 -14.68 -21.63
N LEU A 48 11.99 -15.96 -21.70
CA LEU A 48 12.91 -17.12 -21.60
C LEU A 48 14.06 -17.13 -22.63
N ARG A 49 13.90 -16.42 -23.76
CA ARG A 49 14.92 -16.32 -24.83
C ARG A 49 15.17 -14.88 -25.28
N GLN A 50 14.72 -13.91 -24.51
CA GLN A 50 14.89 -12.50 -24.83
C GLN A 50 16.07 -11.91 -24.06
N ARG A 51 16.56 -10.76 -24.49
CA ARG A 51 17.58 -9.99 -23.75
C ARG A 51 17.14 -9.62 -22.33
N TRP A 52 15.82 -9.62 -22.10
CA TRP A 52 15.17 -9.29 -20.83
C TRP A 52 15.03 -10.49 -19.87
N GLN A 53 15.69 -11.62 -20.17
CA GLN A 53 15.52 -12.86 -19.41
C GLN A 53 15.68 -12.65 -17.91
N ILE A 54 16.78 -12.05 -17.44
CA ILE A 54 17.02 -11.86 -16.00
C ILE A 54 15.94 -10.98 -15.35
N SER A 55 15.56 -9.88 -16.01
CA SER A 55 14.49 -9.00 -15.54
C SER A 55 13.16 -9.74 -15.43
N GLY A 56 12.80 -10.52 -16.46
CA GLY A 56 11.60 -11.36 -16.48
C GLY A 56 11.59 -12.40 -15.36
N TRP A 57 12.73 -13.00 -15.04
CA TRP A 57 12.85 -13.95 -13.93
C TRP A 57 12.62 -13.27 -12.57
N LEU A 58 13.18 -12.09 -12.37
CA LEU A 58 13.01 -11.32 -11.13
C LEU A 58 11.58 -10.80 -10.96
N PHE A 59 10.93 -10.34 -12.04
CA PHE A 59 9.50 -9.99 -12.01
C PHE A 59 8.61 -11.19 -11.68
N SER A 60 8.89 -12.34 -12.27
CA SER A 60 8.15 -13.56 -12.00
C SER A 60 8.32 -14.02 -10.55
N LEU A 61 9.55 -13.93 -10.03
CA LEU A 61 9.86 -14.18 -8.63
C LEU A 61 9.13 -13.19 -7.70
N ALA A 62 9.02 -11.91 -8.06
CA ALA A 62 8.30 -10.90 -7.29
C ALA A 62 6.80 -11.21 -7.22
N LEU A 63 6.22 -11.54 -8.38
CA LEU A 63 4.79 -11.83 -8.49
C LEU A 63 4.41 -13.08 -7.71
N PHE A 64 5.19 -14.16 -7.85
CA PHE A 64 4.97 -15.41 -7.12
C PHE A 64 5.17 -15.22 -5.61
N GLY A 65 6.25 -14.54 -5.20
CA GLY A 65 6.49 -14.21 -3.79
C GLY A 65 5.34 -13.43 -3.16
N GLN A 66 4.79 -12.45 -3.88
CA GLN A 66 3.61 -11.70 -3.43
C GLN A 66 2.35 -12.58 -3.36
N GLY A 67 2.15 -13.47 -4.34
CA GLY A 67 1.09 -14.47 -4.31
C GLY A 67 1.13 -15.35 -3.05
N CYS A 68 2.32 -15.81 -2.65
CA CYS A 68 2.51 -16.56 -1.41
C CYS A 68 2.28 -15.69 -0.16
N ALA A 69 2.76 -14.44 -0.16
CA ALA A 69 2.56 -13.52 0.97
C ALA A 69 1.08 -13.22 1.22
N LEU A 70 0.27 -13.07 0.17
CA LEU A 70 -1.18 -12.87 0.28
C LEU A 70 -1.90 -14.05 0.96
N GLN A 71 -1.39 -15.28 0.86
CA GLN A 71 -1.98 -16.44 1.55
C GLN A 71 -1.76 -16.44 3.06
N LEU A 72 -0.86 -15.59 3.55
CA LEU A 72 -0.55 -15.43 4.96
C LEU A 72 -1.38 -14.32 5.62
N ILE A 73 -2.17 -13.57 4.83
CA ILE A 73 -3.03 -12.49 5.30
C ILE A 73 -4.43 -13.04 5.59
N PHE A 74 -4.92 -12.76 6.78
CA PHE A 74 -6.32 -12.90 7.13
C PHE A 74 -7.07 -11.62 6.76
N ALA A 75 -8.03 -11.75 5.85
CA ALA A 75 -8.87 -10.67 5.36
C ALA A 75 -10.34 -11.04 5.54
N PRO A 76 -10.89 -10.90 6.76
CA PRO A 76 -12.30 -11.20 7.02
C PRO A 76 -13.22 -10.17 6.35
N ASN A 77 -14.49 -10.54 6.17
CA ASN A 77 -15.51 -9.65 5.66
C ASN A 77 -15.82 -8.55 6.68
N TYR A 78 -15.75 -7.29 6.24
CA TYR A 78 -16.20 -6.04 6.90
C TYR A 78 -15.79 -5.82 8.37
N GLY A 79 -15.24 -4.65 8.68
CA GLY A 79 -15.10 -4.16 10.05
C GLY A 79 -13.90 -4.68 10.85
N ILE A 80 -13.09 -5.59 10.30
CA ILE A 80 -11.82 -6.03 10.90
C ILE A 80 -10.69 -5.77 9.89
N TYR A 81 -9.61 -5.16 10.36
CA TYR A 81 -8.44 -4.90 9.52
C TYR A 81 -7.74 -6.20 9.10
N GLN A 82 -7.22 -6.17 7.87
CA GLN A 82 -6.38 -7.22 7.36
C GLN A 82 -5.11 -7.31 8.20
N HIS A 83 -4.78 -8.50 8.67
CA HIS A 83 -3.57 -8.77 9.44
C HIS A 83 -2.98 -10.10 9.04
N TYR A 84 -1.70 -10.31 9.31
CA TYR A 84 -1.10 -11.62 9.12
C TYR A 84 -1.67 -12.61 10.13
N LEU A 85 -1.90 -13.84 9.69
CA LEU A 85 -2.30 -14.94 10.57
C LEU A 85 -1.25 -15.16 11.67
N ALA A 86 -1.69 -15.67 12.82
CA ALA A 86 -0.79 -16.06 13.89
C ALA A 86 0.18 -17.14 13.40
N LEU A 87 1.41 -17.13 13.92
CA LEU A 87 2.44 -18.08 13.51
C LEU A 87 2.00 -19.53 13.72
N THR A 88 1.26 -19.81 14.79
CA THR A 88 0.70 -21.13 15.09
C THR A 88 -0.23 -21.61 13.98
N ASP A 89 -1.16 -20.76 13.53
CA ASP A 89 -2.12 -21.12 12.47
C ASP A 89 -1.43 -21.35 11.13
N ILE A 90 -0.32 -20.66 10.88
CA ILE A 90 0.49 -20.83 9.68
C ILE A 90 1.24 -22.18 9.73
N VAL A 91 1.93 -22.48 10.83
CA VAL A 91 2.79 -23.67 10.94
C VAL A 91 2.00 -24.97 10.86
N TYR A 92 0.77 -25.01 11.39
CA TYR A 92 -0.08 -26.19 11.37
C TYR A 92 -0.99 -26.31 10.12
N SER A 93 -0.79 -25.47 9.10
CA SER A 93 -1.55 -25.52 7.86
C SER A 93 -0.64 -25.56 6.63
N TRP A 94 -1.22 -25.76 5.45
CA TRP A 94 -0.49 -25.70 4.17
C TRP A 94 0.19 -24.35 3.94
N ARG A 95 -0.23 -23.30 4.66
CA ARG A 95 0.36 -21.96 4.64
C ARG A 95 1.81 -21.94 5.14
N ALA A 96 2.25 -22.94 5.90
CA ALA A 96 3.66 -23.13 6.25
C ALA A 96 4.56 -23.16 5.01
N LEU A 97 4.09 -23.78 3.92
CA LEU A 97 4.81 -23.77 2.64
C LEU A 97 4.91 -22.36 2.05
N CYS A 98 3.82 -21.58 2.08
CA CYS A 98 3.84 -20.19 1.62
C CYS A 98 4.79 -19.33 2.46
N LEU A 99 4.81 -19.52 3.79
CA LEU A 99 5.77 -18.85 4.67
C LEU A 99 7.21 -19.21 4.28
N ALA A 100 7.51 -20.50 4.13
CA ALA A 100 8.83 -20.94 3.71
C ALA A 100 9.24 -20.33 2.34
N LEU A 101 8.32 -20.27 1.38
CA LEU A 101 8.57 -19.67 0.06
C LEU A 101 8.83 -18.16 0.15
N VAL A 102 8.10 -17.42 0.98
CA VAL A 102 8.33 -15.99 1.23
C VAL A 102 9.67 -15.75 1.92
N MET A 103 10.07 -16.63 2.84
CA MET A 103 11.38 -16.55 3.49
C MET A 103 12.51 -16.85 2.51
N MET A 104 12.40 -17.92 1.73
CA MET A 104 13.36 -18.26 0.68
C MET A 104 13.47 -17.16 -0.38
N HIS A 105 12.35 -16.55 -0.75
CA HIS A 105 12.30 -15.39 -1.64
C HIS A 105 13.11 -14.23 -1.07
N GLY A 106 12.85 -13.83 0.18
CA GLY A 106 13.59 -12.74 0.84
C GLY A 106 15.09 -13.02 0.94
N LEU A 107 15.48 -14.24 1.32
CA LEU A 107 16.88 -14.64 1.38
C LEU A 107 17.57 -14.62 0.02
N THR A 108 16.88 -15.08 -1.04
CA THR A 108 17.40 -15.04 -2.41
C THR A 108 17.60 -13.61 -2.87
N VAL A 109 16.62 -12.73 -2.64
CA VAL A 109 16.71 -11.31 -2.99
C VAL A 109 17.83 -10.63 -2.20
N ALA A 110 17.96 -10.89 -0.90
CA ALA A 110 19.05 -10.38 -0.07
C ALA A 110 20.42 -10.79 -0.63
N TRP A 111 20.57 -12.07 -0.98
CA TRP A 111 21.80 -12.62 -1.53
C TRP A 111 22.17 -12.04 -2.90
N LEU A 112 21.18 -11.78 -3.77
CA LEU A 112 21.39 -11.13 -5.06
C LEU A 112 21.69 -9.63 -4.89
N TYR A 113 21.01 -8.96 -3.96
CA TYR A 113 21.14 -7.53 -3.73
C TYR A 113 22.43 -7.13 -3.01
N ARG A 114 23.06 -8.05 -2.26
CA ARG A 114 24.28 -7.76 -1.48
C ARG A 114 25.41 -7.10 -2.29
N LYS A 115 25.52 -7.41 -3.59
CA LYS A 115 26.53 -6.83 -4.49
C LYS A 115 26.27 -5.35 -4.83
N HIS A 116 25.02 -4.90 -4.70
CA HIS A 116 24.56 -3.56 -5.08
C HIS A 116 24.29 -2.67 -3.86
N ALA A 117 24.10 -3.28 -2.68
CA ALA A 117 23.69 -2.59 -1.46
C ALA A 117 24.57 -1.38 -1.11
N THR A 118 25.89 -1.51 -1.18
CA THR A 118 26.83 -0.44 -0.84
C THR A 118 26.75 0.73 -1.80
N ALA A 119 26.73 0.44 -3.11
CA ALA A 119 26.64 1.47 -4.15
C ALA A 119 25.31 2.24 -4.08
N ASP A 120 24.22 1.53 -3.82
CA ASP A 120 22.88 2.11 -3.74
C ASP A 120 22.70 2.93 -2.47
N PHE A 121 23.23 2.47 -1.35
CA PHE A 121 23.25 3.23 -0.12
C PHE A 121 24.03 4.54 -0.28
N GLN A 122 25.19 4.51 -0.95
CA GLN A 122 25.97 5.72 -1.24
C GLN A 122 25.21 6.68 -2.17
N ARG A 123 24.56 6.16 -3.22
CA ARG A 123 23.71 6.97 -4.12
C ARG A 123 22.53 7.60 -3.39
N LEU A 124 21.84 6.85 -2.55
CA LEU A 124 20.72 7.34 -1.75
C LEU A 124 21.19 8.44 -0.79
N LYS A 125 22.32 8.23 -0.11
CA LYS A 125 22.95 9.21 0.77
C LYS A 125 23.37 10.47 0.00
N ALA A 126 23.88 10.35 -1.22
CA ALA A 126 24.23 11.48 -2.06
C ALA A 126 22.99 12.26 -2.55
N LEU A 127 21.90 11.57 -2.90
CA LEU A 127 20.66 12.19 -3.40
C LEU A 127 19.90 12.94 -2.30
N LEU A 128 19.75 12.33 -1.12
CA LEU A 128 19.01 12.93 -0.02
C LEU A 128 19.89 13.87 0.81
N GLY A 129 21.19 13.60 0.92
CA GLY A 129 22.01 14.16 1.98
C GLY A 129 21.59 13.63 3.36
N THR A 130 22.42 13.87 4.38
CA THR A 130 22.12 13.41 5.75
C THR A 130 20.88 14.09 6.33
N GLY A 131 20.72 15.41 6.12
CA GLY A 131 19.60 16.18 6.66
C GLY A 131 18.24 15.75 6.10
N LYS A 132 18.07 15.72 4.76
CA LYS A 132 16.78 15.32 4.16
C LYS A 132 16.50 13.83 4.36
N GLY A 133 17.54 13.00 4.43
CA GLY A 133 17.41 11.59 4.78
C GLY A 133 16.82 11.39 6.16
N LEU A 134 17.33 12.12 7.17
CA LEU A 134 16.78 12.08 8.53
C LEU A 134 15.33 12.57 8.56
N LEU A 135 15.03 13.69 7.90
CA LEU A 135 13.68 14.22 7.81
C LEU A 135 12.71 13.21 7.18
N LEU A 136 13.10 12.58 6.07
CA LEU A 136 12.29 11.56 5.41
C LEU A 136 12.02 10.37 6.34
N ILE A 137 13.03 9.88 7.05
CA ILE A 137 12.87 8.79 8.04
C ILE A 137 11.89 9.22 9.13
N LEU A 138 12.03 10.44 9.68
CA LEU A 138 11.11 10.94 10.69
C LEU A 138 9.68 11.06 10.16
N MET A 139 9.48 11.52 8.93
CA MET A 139 8.16 11.59 8.29
C MET A 139 7.56 10.19 8.08
N LEU A 140 8.36 9.22 7.64
CA LEU A 140 7.90 7.84 7.46
C LEU A 140 7.58 7.17 8.81
N LEU A 141 8.43 7.36 9.82
CA LEU A 141 8.18 6.87 11.17
C LEU A 141 6.89 7.46 11.72
N TYR A 142 6.70 8.78 11.59
CA TYR A 142 5.49 9.48 11.98
C TYR A 142 4.24 8.93 11.28
N ALA A 143 4.32 8.72 9.96
CA ALA A 143 3.24 8.15 9.18
C ALA A 143 2.90 6.70 9.56
N CYS A 144 3.81 5.99 10.24
CA CYS A 144 3.66 4.59 10.63
C CYS A 144 3.44 4.38 12.13
N ILE A 145 3.29 5.44 12.95
CA ILE A 145 3.01 5.30 14.38
C ILE A 145 1.65 4.64 14.57
N LEU A 146 1.64 3.40 15.04
CA LEU A 146 0.44 2.69 15.45
C LEU A 146 0.48 2.47 16.97
N PHE A 147 -0.59 2.88 17.66
CA PHE A 147 -0.79 2.55 19.07
C PHE A 147 -1.49 1.21 19.15
N SER A 148 -0.74 0.14 19.42
CA SER A 148 -1.31 -1.17 19.75
C SER A 148 -1.03 -1.49 21.22
N THR A 149 -2.07 -1.81 21.96
CA THR A 149 -2.01 -2.23 23.37
C THR A 149 -1.47 -3.66 23.54
N GLU A 150 -1.34 -4.42 22.44
CA GLU A 150 -0.96 -5.85 22.44
C GLU A 150 0.27 -6.11 21.55
N GLY A 151 1.32 -5.30 21.69
CA GLY A 151 2.48 -5.29 20.78
C GLY A 151 3.18 -6.64 20.54
N LEU A 152 3.15 -7.56 21.52
CA LEU A 152 3.72 -8.91 21.38
C LEU A 152 2.90 -9.82 20.46
N GLN A 153 1.57 -9.67 20.40
CA GLN A 153 0.72 -10.50 19.55
C GLN A 153 0.85 -10.11 18.07
N TYR A 154 1.11 -8.83 17.78
CA TYR A 154 1.24 -8.32 16.41
C TYR A 154 2.70 -8.26 15.91
N GLY A 155 3.69 -8.58 16.75
CA GLY A 155 5.11 -8.48 16.39
C GLY A 155 5.48 -9.30 15.15
N PHE A 156 4.92 -10.52 15.04
CA PHE A 156 5.10 -11.34 13.84
C PHE A 156 4.51 -10.68 12.59
N GLY A 157 3.30 -10.12 12.68
CA GLY A 157 2.66 -9.44 11.57
C GLY A 157 3.44 -8.21 11.11
N VAL A 158 3.92 -7.37 12.04
CA VAL A 158 4.77 -6.21 11.71
C VAL A 158 6.06 -6.66 11.02
N TRP A 159 6.70 -7.70 11.53
CA TRP A 159 7.90 -8.26 10.92
C TRP A 159 7.62 -8.81 9.51
N MET A 160 6.49 -9.48 9.30
CA MET A 160 6.08 -9.98 7.98
C MET A 160 5.82 -8.85 6.98
N VAL A 161 5.15 -7.76 7.40
CA VAL A 161 4.96 -6.56 6.56
C VAL A 161 6.32 -5.98 6.18
N ALA A 162 7.23 -5.81 7.14
CA ALA A 162 8.56 -5.27 6.88
C ALA A 162 9.35 -6.17 5.93
N TRP A 163 9.35 -7.49 6.17
CA TRP A 163 10.04 -8.47 5.34
C TRP A 163 9.54 -8.44 3.90
N THR A 164 8.23 -8.57 3.70
CA THR A 164 7.62 -8.60 2.36
C THR A 164 7.76 -7.27 1.64
N GLY A 165 7.59 -6.14 2.35
CA GLY A 165 7.76 -4.80 1.77
C GLY A 165 9.21 -4.52 1.34
N VAL A 166 10.19 -4.78 2.22
CA VAL A 166 11.60 -4.55 1.93
C VAL A 166 12.08 -5.45 0.80
N PHE A 167 11.88 -6.77 0.91
CA PHE A 167 12.40 -7.69 -0.10
C PHE A 167 11.58 -7.66 -1.40
N GLY A 168 10.29 -7.34 -1.35
CA GLY A 168 9.50 -7.03 -2.54
C GLY A 168 10.05 -5.82 -3.29
N GLY A 169 10.31 -4.71 -2.58
CA GLY A 169 10.90 -3.50 -3.14
C GLY A 169 12.31 -3.73 -3.72
N LEU A 170 13.17 -4.43 -2.98
CA LEU A 170 14.52 -4.80 -3.45
C LEU A 170 14.46 -5.71 -4.68
N ASN A 171 13.51 -6.64 -4.75
CA ASN A 171 13.35 -7.50 -5.92
C ASN A 171 12.94 -6.70 -7.16
N LEU A 172 11.98 -5.78 -7.03
CA LEU A 172 11.59 -4.89 -8.13
C LEU A 172 12.76 -4.01 -8.57
N LEU A 173 13.55 -3.52 -7.62
CA LEU A 173 14.75 -2.73 -7.90
C LEU A 173 15.81 -3.54 -8.66
N LEU A 174 16.02 -4.81 -8.29
CA LEU A 174 16.87 -5.74 -9.04
C LEU A 174 16.30 -6.01 -10.45
N ALA A 175 14.98 -6.21 -10.57
CA ALA A 175 14.31 -6.47 -11.84
C ALA A 175 14.50 -5.30 -12.83
N VAL A 176 14.35 -4.07 -12.35
CA VAL A 176 14.59 -2.84 -13.13
C VAL A 176 16.07 -2.71 -13.51
N ARG A 177 17.00 -3.02 -12.60
CA ARG A 177 18.44 -3.01 -12.90
C ARG A 177 18.87 -4.05 -13.93
N ALA A 178 18.16 -5.17 -13.98
CA ALA A 178 18.44 -6.24 -14.93
C ALA A 178 17.93 -5.95 -16.35
N ILE A 179 17.27 -4.80 -16.58
CA ILE A 179 16.86 -4.39 -17.92
C ILE A 179 18.11 -4.00 -18.74
N PRO A 180 18.29 -4.53 -19.97
CA PRO A 180 19.41 -4.18 -20.83
C PRO A 180 19.51 -2.67 -21.11
N GLN A 181 20.72 -2.12 -21.10
CA GLN A 181 20.94 -0.66 -21.26
C GLN A 181 20.35 -0.12 -22.57
N ASN A 182 20.55 -0.80 -23.70
CA ASN A 182 20.00 -0.39 -25.00
C ASN A 182 18.48 -0.19 -24.92
N ASN A 183 17.77 -1.08 -24.22
CA ASN A 183 16.32 -0.98 -24.04
C ASN A 183 15.92 0.13 -23.07
N LEU A 184 16.72 0.39 -22.03
CA LEU A 184 16.50 1.54 -21.15
C LEU A 184 16.67 2.85 -21.93
N ASP A 185 17.61 2.92 -22.86
CA ASP A 185 17.82 4.08 -23.70
C ASP A 185 16.66 4.26 -24.70
N ASP A 186 16.15 3.18 -25.29
CA ASP A 186 14.93 3.20 -26.11
C ASP A 186 13.73 3.72 -25.29
N ILE A 187 13.53 3.22 -24.07
CA ILE A 187 12.45 3.65 -23.17
C ILE A 187 12.63 5.11 -22.77
N ARG A 188 13.86 5.54 -22.47
CA ARG A 188 14.18 6.93 -22.13
C ARG A 188 13.94 7.86 -23.31
N GLN A 189 14.32 7.45 -24.52
CA GLN A 189 14.09 8.23 -25.73
C GLN A 189 12.60 8.32 -26.04
N TRP A 190 11.88 7.20 -25.96
CA TRP A 190 10.43 7.18 -26.09
C TRP A 190 9.77 8.08 -25.04
N ALA A 191 10.12 7.94 -23.76
CA ALA A 191 9.59 8.76 -22.69
C ALA A 191 9.96 10.23 -22.86
N GLY A 192 11.19 10.55 -23.29
CA GLY A 192 11.65 11.90 -23.59
C GLY A 192 10.87 12.53 -24.73
N ASN A 193 10.61 11.80 -25.80
CA ASN A 193 9.79 12.29 -26.92
C ASN A 193 8.36 12.66 -26.46
N TRP A 194 7.78 11.85 -25.56
CA TRP A 194 6.44 12.09 -25.02
C TRP A 194 6.39 13.17 -23.92
N LEU A 195 7.40 13.23 -23.05
CA LEU A 195 7.40 14.12 -21.88
C LEU A 195 8.07 15.47 -22.16
N GLU A 196 9.10 15.50 -23.01
CA GLU A 196 9.93 16.68 -23.28
C GLU A 196 9.60 17.33 -24.63
N GLY A 197 8.93 16.60 -25.54
CA GLY A 197 8.56 17.06 -26.89
C GLY A 197 9.77 17.12 -27.84
N PRO A 198 9.56 17.02 -29.17
CA PRO A 198 10.67 17.00 -30.12
C PRO A 198 11.43 18.34 -30.12
N GLY A 199 12.71 18.29 -29.73
CA GLY A 199 13.67 19.38 -29.94
C GLY A 199 13.86 20.40 -28.82
N SER A 200 13.43 20.15 -27.57
CA SER A 200 13.62 21.13 -26.49
C SER A 200 14.77 20.77 -25.54
N GLU A 201 15.84 21.59 -25.54
CA GLU A 201 16.89 21.60 -24.50
C GLU A 201 16.35 22.08 -23.13
N ARG A 202 15.11 22.56 -23.08
CA ARG A 202 14.41 22.96 -21.85
C ARG A 202 13.34 21.94 -21.51
N ARG A 203 13.59 21.12 -20.48
CA ARG A 203 12.61 20.26 -19.82
C ARG A 203 11.25 20.96 -19.71
N ASN A 204 10.29 20.51 -20.50
CA ASN A 204 8.93 21.03 -20.51
C ASN A 204 8.18 20.61 -19.24
N CYS A 205 8.42 21.31 -18.14
CA CYS A 205 7.78 21.02 -16.83
C CYS A 205 6.28 21.29 -16.79
N TRP A 206 5.63 21.71 -17.89
CA TRP A 206 4.22 22.04 -17.92
C TRP A 206 3.33 20.79 -17.94
N LEU A 207 3.70 19.74 -18.68
CA LEU A 207 2.87 18.53 -18.78
C LEU A 207 2.65 17.84 -17.42
N PRO A 208 3.69 17.59 -16.59
CA PRO A 208 3.48 17.04 -15.24
C PRO A 208 2.61 17.95 -14.36
N ARG A 209 2.74 19.28 -14.51
CA ARG A 209 1.93 20.24 -13.76
C ARG A 209 0.47 20.21 -14.20
N ILE A 210 0.20 20.08 -15.49
CA ILE A 210 -1.17 19.93 -16.02
C ILE A 210 -1.78 18.62 -15.55
N ILE A 211 -1.04 17.51 -15.61
CA ILE A 211 -1.54 16.22 -15.10
C ILE A 211 -1.83 16.33 -13.60
N ALA A 212 -0.93 16.91 -12.82
CA ALA A 212 -1.14 17.11 -11.38
C ALA A 212 -2.37 17.99 -11.10
N LEU A 213 -2.51 19.11 -11.81
CA LEU A 213 -3.67 19.99 -11.70
C LEU A 213 -4.96 19.27 -12.09
N TRP A 214 -4.94 18.50 -13.18
CA TRP A 214 -6.08 17.71 -13.63
C TRP A 214 -6.50 16.68 -12.58
N VAL A 215 -5.54 15.94 -12.00
CA VAL A 215 -5.83 14.99 -10.90
C VAL A 215 -6.48 15.71 -9.72
N ILE A 216 -5.92 16.85 -9.29
CA ILE A 216 -6.48 17.65 -8.18
C ILE A 216 -7.92 18.07 -8.48
N LEU A 217 -8.17 18.60 -9.69
CA LEU A 217 -9.49 19.07 -10.09
C LEU A 217 -10.50 17.93 -10.18
N VAL A 218 -10.14 16.82 -10.81
CA VAL A 218 -11.03 15.65 -10.93
C VAL A 218 -11.31 15.05 -9.55
N SER A 219 -10.30 14.90 -8.69
CA SER A 219 -10.51 14.44 -7.31
C SER A 219 -11.41 15.38 -6.52
N ALA A 220 -11.25 16.70 -6.67
CA ALA A 220 -12.12 17.69 -6.02
C ALA A 220 -13.56 17.65 -6.54
N LEU A 221 -13.77 17.46 -7.85
CA LEU A 221 -15.09 17.30 -8.46
C LEU A 221 -15.77 16.02 -7.99
N ILE A 222 -15.07 14.90 -7.97
CA ILE A 222 -15.61 13.63 -7.44
C ILE A 222 -15.97 13.81 -5.96
N ALA A 223 -15.08 14.39 -5.16
CA ALA A 223 -15.34 14.66 -3.75
C ALA A 223 -16.57 15.56 -3.53
N GLY A 224 -16.76 16.59 -4.36
CA GLY A 224 -17.85 17.55 -4.22
C GLY A 224 -19.18 17.09 -4.82
N TRP A 225 -19.17 16.39 -5.97
CA TRP A 225 -20.38 16.07 -6.73
C TRP A 225 -20.84 14.63 -6.56
N VAL A 226 -19.90 13.67 -6.50
CA VAL A 226 -20.23 12.25 -6.33
C VAL A 226 -20.38 11.92 -4.85
N TYR A 227 -19.46 12.41 -4.04
CA TYR A 227 -19.49 12.18 -2.59
C TYR A 227 -20.15 13.32 -1.81
N GLU A 228 -20.65 14.37 -2.47
CA GLU A 228 -21.38 15.48 -1.84
C GLU A 228 -20.61 16.15 -0.68
N GLY A 229 -19.28 16.02 -0.68
CA GLY A 229 -18.42 16.47 0.41
C GLY A 229 -18.69 15.73 1.73
N ILE A 230 -18.98 14.42 1.69
CA ILE A 230 -19.23 13.53 2.83
C ILE A 230 -18.40 12.24 2.66
N PRO A 231 -17.66 11.75 3.69
CA PRO A 231 -16.98 10.47 3.64
C PRO A 231 -18.01 9.34 3.77
N HIS A 232 -17.97 8.41 2.82
CA HIS A 232 -18.94 7.31 2.72
C HIS A 232 -18.46 5.99 3.36
N ILE A 233 -17.18 5.92 3.74
CA ILE A 233 -16.57 4.73 4.36
C ILE A 233 -16.12 5.10 5.78
N SER A 234 -16.26 4.16 6.71
CA SER A 234 -15.99 4.33 8.14
C SER A 234 -14.58 4.85 8.44
N ASP A 235 -13.56 4.37 7.71
CA ASP A 235 -12.17 4.79 7.85
C ASP A 235 -11.98 6.28 7.52
N SER A 236 -12.66 6.75 6.49
CA SER A 236 -12.63 8.14 6.01
C SER A 236 -13.30 9.07 7.00
N ILE A 237 -14.37 8.60 7.67
CA ILE A 237 -14.99 9.31 8.78
C ILE A 237 -14.01 9.42 9.96
N ALA A 238 -13.33 8.33 10.33
CA ALA A 238 -12.34 8.33 11.40
C ALA A 238 -11.13 9.24 11.09
N TYR A 239 -10.65 9.25 9.85
CA TYR A 239 -9.58 10.16 9.42
C TYR A 239 -10.00 11.63 9.52
N LEU A 240 -11.24 11.96 9.12
CA LEU A 240 -11.76 13.32 9.25
C LEU A 240 -11.95 13.73 10.72
N PHE A 241 -12.47 12.82 11.56
CA PHE A 241 -12.58 13.03 12.99
C PHE A 241 -11.22 13.33 13.62
N GLN A 242 -10.20 12.54 13.27
CA GLN A 242 -8.81 12.75 13.71
C GLN A 242 -8.21 14.05 13.20
N ALA A 243 -8.45 14.39 11.94
CA ALA A 243 -8.02 15.66 11.35
C ALA A 243 -8.61 16.88 12.08
N LYS A 244 -9.87 16.80 12.55
CA LYS A 244 -10.53 17.90 13.27
C LYS A 244 -9.87 18.17 14.62
N TYR A 245 -9.65 17.16 15.46
CA TYR A 245 -9.00 17.40 16.74
C TYR A 245 -7.50 17.73 16.58
N PHE A 246 -6.83 17.19 15.55
CA PHE A 246 -5.47 17.62 15.17
C PHE A 246 -5.43 19.10 14.75
N SER A 247 -6.42 19.57 13.99
CA SER A 247 -6.52 20.99 13.61
C SER A 247 -6.71 21.91 14.82
N ALA A 248 -7.26 21.39 15.91
CA ALA A 248 -7.38 22.10 17.19
C ALA A 248 -6.15 21.95 18.11
N GLY A 249 -5.09 21.27 17.66
CA GLY A 249 -3.88 21.01 18.45
C GLY A 249 -4.05 19.94 19.54
N LEU A 250 -5.12 19.13 19.46
CA LEU A 250 -5.41 18.04 20.41
C LEU A 250 -4.92 16.70 19.86
N LEU A 251 -4.65 15.72 20.72
CA LEU A 251 -4.30 14.35 20.32
C LEU A 251 -5.47 13.37 20.46
N TYR A 252 -6.45 13.72 21.29
CA TYR A 252 -7.67 12.97 21.56
C TYR A 252 -8.73 13.95 22.09
N LEU A 253 -9.98 13.52 22.10
CA LEU A 253 -11.09 14.23 22.71
C LEU A 253 -11.56 13.50 23.98
N PRO A 254 -12.23 14.16 24.92
CA PRO A 254 -13.01 13.44 25.93
C PRO A 254 -14.16 12.70 25.23
N PRO A 255 -14.53 11.49 25.69
CA PRO A 255 -15.69 10.80 25.16
C PRO A 255 -16.98 11.58 25.46
N PRO A 256 -17.98 11.51 24.58
CA PRO A 256 -19.28 12.13 24.85
C PRO A 256 -19.97 11.45 26.04
N PRO A 257 -20.90 12.14 26.73
CA PRO A 257 -21.62 11.60 27.89
C PRO A 257 -22.30 10.25 27.63
N ASP A 258 -22.76 10.03 26.40
CA ASP A 258 -23.33 8.76 25.94
C ASP A 258 -22.43 8.12 24.86
N ALA A 259 -21.25 7.63 25.26
CA ALA A 259 -20.29 7.07 24.32
C ALA A 259 -20.82 5.86 23.53
N ALA A 260 -21.80 5.12 24.07
CA ALA A 260 -22.38 3.95 23.41
C ALA A 260 -23.08 4.34 22.10
N SER A 261 -23.78 5.48 22.08
CA SER A 261 -24.46 6.00 20.88
C SER A 261 -23.52 6.59 19.83
N PHE A 262 -22.23 6.77 20.15
CA PHE A 262 -21.20 7.32 19.25
C PHE A 262 -20.16 6.26 18.88
N HIS A 263 -20.51 4.98 19.00
CA HIS A 263 -19.63 3.90 18.61
C HIS A 263 -19.53 3.80 17.07
N LEU A 264 -18.39 4.25 16.52
CA LEU A 264 -18.04 4.05 15.11
C LEU A 264 -16.90 3.05 14.96
N SER A 265 -16.96 2.24 13.92
CA SER A 265 -15.83 1.45 13.46
C SER A 265 -14.62 2.38 13.28
N HIS A 266 -13.50 2.03 13.92
CA HIS A 266 -12.23 2.77 13.92
C HIS A 266 -12.11 4.00 14.85
N LEU A 267 -13.08 4.25 15.72
CA LEU A 267 -12.89 5.13 16.88
C LEU A 267 -12.69 4.30 18.14
N ILE A 268 -11.74 4.70 18.97
CA ILE A 268 -11.45 4.07 20.26
C ILE A 268 -11.89 5.04 21.35
N ASN A 269 -12.66 4.51 22.31
CA ASN A 269 -12.87 5.13 23.60
C ASN A 269 -12.17 4.29 24.66
N ASP A 270 -11.03 4.78 25.17
CA ASP A 270 -10.22 4.10 26.18
C ASP A 270 -9.83 5.08 27.29
N ASN A 271 -10.08 4.72 28.55
CA ASN A 271 -9.67 5.48 29.74
C ASN A 271 -10.00 6.99 29.68
N GLY A 272 -11.20 7.34 29.21
CA GLY A 272 -11.62 8.74 29.10
C GLY A 272 -11.00 9.49 27.91
N LYS A 273 -10.41 8.79 26.95
CA LYS A 273 -9.86 9.33 25.71
C LYS A 273 -10.59 8.76 24.51
N TRP A 274 -11.02 9.64 23.61
CA TRP A 274 -11.73 9.33 22.39
C TRP A 274 -10.91 9.78 21.18
N TYR A 275 -10.44 8.82 20.38
CA TYR A 275 -9.52 9.08 19.28
C TYR A 275 -9.70 8.08 18.14
N GLY A 276 -9.24 8.45 16.94
CA GLY A 276 -9.22 7.55 15.80
C GLY A 276 -8.09 6.52 15.91
N TYR A 277 -8.35 5.29 15.49
CA TYR A 277 -7.34 4.21 15.43
C TYR A 277 -6.26 4.46 14.37
N GLY A 278 -6.54 5.30 13.37
CA GLY A 278 -5.70 5.50 12.19
C GLY A 278 -4.32 6.11 12.49
N PHE A 279 -3.36 5.77 11.62
CA PHE A 279 -2.03 6.40 11.63
C PHE A 279 -2.15 7.93 11.53
N PRO A 280 -1.31 8.70 12.24
CA PRO A 280 -1.48 10.15 12.32
C PRO A 280 -1.05 10.90 11.05
N GLY A 281 -0.30 10.26 10.14
CA GLY A 281 0.24 10.90 8.94
C GLY A 281 -0.83 11.48 8.01
N TRP A 282 -1.79 10.65 7.57
CA TRP A 282 -2.85 11.10 6.66
C TRP A 282 -3.82 12.12 7.31
N PRO A 283 -4.34 11.89 8.54
CA PRO A 283 -5.15 12.88 9.24
C PRO A 283 -4.44 14.21 9.48
N SER A 284 -3.12 14.24 9.66
CA SER A 284 -2.37 15.49 9.82
C SER A 284 -2.35 16.32 8.54
N LEU A 285 -2.22 15.66 7.38
CA LEU A 285 -2.36 16.34 6.10
C LEU A 285 -3.78 16.88 5.91
N LEU A 286 -4.79 16.08 6.26
CA LEU A 286 -6.20 16.51 6.23
C LEU A 286 -6.48 17.67 7.19
N ALA A 287 -5.82 17.72 8.36
CA ALA A 287 -5.97 18.80 9.33
C ALA A 287 -5.61 20.16 8.74
N LEU A 288 -4.64 20.22 7.82
CA LEU A 288 -4.33 21.45 7.06
C LEU A 288 -5.52 21.90 6.20
N GLY A 289 -6.24 20.96 5.59
CA GLY A 289 -7.49 21.23 4.87
C GLY A 289 -8.62 21.71 5.78
N VAL A 290 -8.71 21.15 6.99
CA VAL A 290 -9.66 21.61 8.03
C VAL A 290 -9.36 23.04 8.46
N LEU A 291 -8.09 23.36 8.73
CA LEU A 291 -7.62 24.72 9.07
C LEU A 291 -7.91 25.73 7.97
N ALA A 292 -7.75 25.33 6.70
CA ALA A 292 -8.05 26.17 5.55
C ALA A 292 -9.56 26.40 5.31
N GLY A 293 -10.44 25.88 6.19
CA GLY A 293 -11.89 25.96 6.05
C GLY A 293 -12.45 25.13 4.89
N LYS A 294 -11.61 24.30 4.26
CA LYS A 294 -11.92 23.46 3.09
C LYS A 294 -12.18 22.02 3.52
N HIS A 295 -12.88 21.82 4.65
CA HIS A 295 -13.25 20.49 5.09
C HIS A 295 -14.67 20.11 4.65
N VAL A 296 -14.78 18.85 4.27
CA VAL A 296 -16.00 18.06 4.12
C VAL A 296 -16.92 18.31 5.32
N THR A 297 -18.05 18.97 5.09
CA THR A 297 -18.95 19.46 6.15
C THR A 297 -19.99 18.39 6.48
N CYS A 298 -19.62 17.44 7.33
CA CYS A 298 -20.54 16.39 7.82
C CYS A 298 -21.43 16.83 8.98
N ARG A 299 -22.00 18.05 8.94
CA ARG A 299 -22.75 18.58 10.08
C ARG A 299 -24.10 17.86 10.30
N ASN A 300 -24.67 17.23 9.26
CA ASN A 300 -26.05 16.74 9.28
C ASN A 300 -26.23 15.20 9.21
N ILE A 301 -25.14 14.40 9.15
CA ILE A 301 -25.26 12.97 8.77
C ILE A 301 -24.76 12.01 9.86
N HIS A 302 -23.78 12.40 10.68
CA HIS A 302 -23.29 11.52 11.75
C HIS A 302 -22.95 12.30 13.03
N PRO A 303 -23.46 11.89 14.21
CA PRO A 303 -23.31 12.64 15.45
C PRO A 303 -21.84 12.83 15.90
N ALA A 304 -20.95 11.87 15.63
CA ALA A 304 -19.52 12.02 15.87
C ALA A 304 -18.83 13.10 15.01
N CYS A 305 -19.34 13.36 13.80
CA CYS A 305 -18.83 14.45 12.96
C CYS A 305 -19.42 15.82 13.35
N ALA A 306 -20.61 15.82 13.95
CA ALA A 306 -21.28 17.01 14.46
C ALA A 306 -20.78 17.44 15.85
N TYR A 307 -20.05 16.56 16.56
CA TYR A 307 -19.48 16.88 17.86
C TYR A 307 -18.56 18.11 17.74
N PRO A 308 -18.93 19.24 18.36
CA PRO A 308 -18.16 20.45 18.21
C PRO A 308 -16.82 20.27 18.91
N VAL A 309 -15.72 20.55 18.21
CA VAL A 309 -14.36 20.60 18.79
C VAL A 309 -14.17 21.92 19.58
N THR A 310 -15.27 22.56 20.01
CA THR A 310 -15.20 23.77 20.82
C THR A 310 -14.89 23.36 22.24
N LEU A 311 -13.77 23.88 22.76
CA LEU A 311 -13.39 23.82 24.16
C LEU A 311 -14.60 24.21 25.03
N PRO A 312 -14.94 23.48 26.12
CA PRO A 312 -15.45 24.17 27.28
C PRO A 312 -14.29 25.05 27.77
N ILE A 313 -14.37 26.34 27.50
CA ILE A 313 -13.55 27.35 28.19
C ILE A 313 -14.11 27.48 29.60
#